data_AF-A0A8J3TY00-F1
#
_entry.id   AF-A0A8J3TY00-F1
#
_cell.length_a   1.000
_cell.length_b   1.000
_cell.length_c   1.000
_cell.angle_alpha   90.00
_cell.angle_beta   90.00
_cell.angle_gamma   90.00
#
_symmetry.space_group_name_H-M   'P 1'
#
loop_
_entity.id
_entity.type
_entity.pdbx_description
1 polymer ?
#
loop_
_entity_poly.entity_id
_entity_poly.type
_entity_poly.pdbx_seq_one_letter_code
_entity_poly.pdbx_strand_id
1 'polypeptide(L)'
;METVPIPLDCVDGFTEAYYGRPERFLEPEVRRSQSAWGFVDHDAEQCAVDRLRADLESGAWDARFGHLRDQPEFHGSLRLVIGLP
;
A
#
# COMPACT_ATOMS: atom_id res chain seq x y z
N MET A 1 8.56 21.37 6.41
CA MET A 1 7.59 20.26 6.37
C MET A 1 8.42 18.98 6.24
N GLU A 2 8.48 18.19 7.29
CA GLU A 2 9.36 17.03 7.40
C GLU A 2 8.65 15.77 6.87
N THR A 3 9.37 14.88 6.19
CA THR A 3 8.82 13.59 5.77
C THR A 3 8.76 12.65 6.96
N VAL A 4 7.64 11.93 7.09
CA VAL A 4 7.53 10.86 8.09
C VAL A 4 7.82 9.53 7.40
N PRO A 5 8.87 8.79 7.80
CA PRO A 5 9.15 7.48 7.23
C PRO A 5 8.06 6.49 7.63
N ILE A 6 7.68 5.63 6.69
CA ILE A 6 6.71 4.55 6.90
C ILE A 6 7.49 3.24 7.01
N PRO A 7 7.59 2.63 8.20
CA PRO A 7 8.27 1.35 8.38
C PRO A 7 7.63 0.25 7.52
N LEU A 8 8.44 -0.67 7.00
CA LEU A 8 7.97 -1.83 6.24
C LEU A 8 6.91 -2.64 7.01
N ASP A 9 7.07 -2.74 8.32
CA ASP A 9 6.20 -3.48 9.23
C ASP A 9 5.09 -2.62 9.86
N CYS A 10 4.87 -1.40 9.38
CA CYS A 10 3.85 -0.48 9.90
C CYS A 10 2.48 -1.18 10.04
N VAL A 11 1.93 -1.17 11.25
CA VAL A 11 0.70 -1.90 11.61
C VAL A 11 -0.56 -1.05 11.53
N ASP A 12 -0.43 0.27 11.29
CA ASP A 12 -1.56 1.20 11.19
C ASP A 12 -2.47 0.89 9.98
N GLY A 13 -1.90 0.32 8.91
CA GLY A 13 -2.67 -0.30 7.84
C GLY A 13 -3.32 0.65 6.82
N PHE A 14 -2.94 1.93 6.80
CA PHE A 14 -3.25 2.83 5.70
C PHE A 14 -2.55 2.38 4.40
N THR A 15 -2.97 2.89 3.24
CA THR A 15 -2.56 2.39 1.91
C THR A 15 -1.04 2.29 1.74
N GLU A 16 -0.28 3.33 2.08
CA GLU A 16 1.17 3.32 1.92
C GLU A 16 1.89 2.41 2.94
N ALA A 17 1.24 1.97 4.03
CA ALA A 17 1.80 1.01 4.98
C ALA A 17 2.06 -0.39 4.39
N TYR A 18 1.48 -0.67 3.22
CA TYR A 18 1.62 -1.95 2.52
C TYR A 18 2.53 -1.88 1.28
N TYR A 19 3.34 -0.82 1.12
CA TYR A 19 4.19 -0.61 -0.07
C TYR A 19 5.06 -1.83 -0.47
N GLY A 20 5.62 -2.54 0.52
CA GLY A 20 6.43 -3.75 0.32
C GLY A 20 5.69 -5.06 0.62
N ARG A 21 4.37 -4.99 0.87
CA ARG A 21 3.51 -6.14 1.23
C ARG A 21 2.22 -6.11 0.41
N PRO A 22 2.32 -6.13 -0.94
CA PRO A 22 1.19 -5.97 -1.85
C PRO A 22 0.06 -6.99 -1.63
N GLU A 23 0.38 -8.18 -1.11
CA GLU A 23 -0.56 -9.26 -0.81
C GLU A 23 -1.69 -8.82 0.12
N ARG A 24 -1.43 -7.82 0.98
CA ARG A 24 -2.44 -7.23 1.87
C ARG A 24 -3.62 -6.66 1.11
N PHE A 25 -3.39 -6.13 -0.10
CA PHE A 25 -4.48 -5.64 -0.94
C PHE A 25 -5.32 -6.76 -1.57
N LEU A 26 -4.96 -8.04 -1.44
CA LEU A 26 -5.83 -9.14 -1.83
C LEU A 26 -6.91 -9.43 -0.78
N GLU A 27 -6.67 -9.06 0.48
CA GLU A 27 -7.60 -9.22 1.60
C GLU A 27 -8.73 -8.16 1.50
N PRO A 28 -10.01 -8.56 1.32
CA PRO A 28 -11.11 -7.60 1.19
C PRO A 28 -11.31 -6.74 2.44
N GLU A 29 -10.90 -7.21 3.62
CA GLU A 29 -10.96 -6.45 4.87
C GLU A 29 -9.99 -5.27 4.85
N VAL A 30 -8.75 -5.48 4.38
CA VAL A 30 -7.75 -4.41 4.24
C VAL A 30 -8.26 -3.29 3.34
N ARG A 31 -8.84 -3.63 2.19
CA ARG A 31 -9.40 -2.64 1.26
C ARG A 31 -10.61 -1.91 1.87
N ARG A 32 -11.53 -2.64 2.52
CA ARG A 32 -12.70 -2.04 3.19
C ARG A 32 -12.34 -1.13 4.37
N SER A 33 -11.19 -1.33 5.01
CA SER A 33 -10.69 -0.46 6.08
C SER A 33 -10.06 0.84 5.57
N GLN A 34 -10.00 1.06 4.26
CA GLN A 34 -9.36 2.22 3.64
C GLN A 34 -10.39 3.05 2.86
N SER A 35 -10.67 4.26 3.33
CA SER A 35 -11.74 5.13 2.78
C SER A 35 -11.61 5.40 1.28
N ALA A 36 -10.40 5.44 0.74
CA ALA A 36 -10.14 5.66 -0.67
C ALA A 36 -10.80 4.60 -1.57
N TRP A 37 -10.91 3.33 -1.11
CA TRP A 37 -11.58 2.27 -1.86
C TRP A 37 -13.09 2.49 -1.98
N GLY A 38 -13.68 3.27 -1.07
CA GLY A 38 -15.10 3.66 -1.17
C GLY A 38 -15.42 4.53 -2.39
N PHE A 39 -14.41 5.06 -3.08
CA PHE A 39 -14.56 5.82 -4.33
C PHE A 39 -14.31 4.99 -5.59
N VAL A 40 -13.97 3.70 -5.45
CA VAL A 40 -13.68 2.81 -6.57
C VAL A 40 -14.92 1.97 -6.86
N ASP A 41 -15.37 1.95 -8.11
CA ASP A 41 -16.48 1.08 -8.52
C ASP A 41 -16.11 -0.41 -8.34
N HIS A 42 -17.10 -1.24 -8.01
CA HIS A 42 -16.88 -2.66 -7.69
C HIS A 42 -16.13 -3.42 -8.80
N ASP A 43 -16.50 -3.21 -10.07
CA ASP A 43 -15.84 -3.87 -11.20
C ASP A 43 -14.38 -3.43 -11.36
N ALA A 44 -14.08 -2.16 -11.04
CA ALA A 44 -12.73 -1.63 -11.08
C ALA A 44 -11.87 -2.18 -9.92
N GLU A 45 -12.45 -2.30 -8.72
CA GLU A 45 -11.79 -2.98 -7.59
C GLU A 45 -11.46 -4.43 -7.97
N GLN A 46 -12.44 -5.18 -8.48
CA GLN A 46 -12.26 -6.58 -8.84
C GLN A 46 -11.17 -6.74 -9.92
N CYS A 47 -11.19 -5.90 -10.96
CA CYS A 47 -10.17 -5.90 -12.01
C CYS A 47 -8.77 -5.61 -11.44
N ALA A 48 -8.64 -4.64 -10.54
CA ALA A 48 -7.35 -4.32 -9.91
C ALA A 48 -6.82 -5.48 -9.06
N VAL A 49 -7.69 -6.14 -8.31
CA VAL A 49 -7.35 -7.28 -7.44
C VAL A 49 -6.96 -8.51 -8.25
N ASP A 50 -7.68 -8.79 -9.33
CA ASP A 50 -7.37 -9.92 -10.22
C ASP A 50 -6.04 -9.71 -10.93
N ARG A 51 -5.77 -8.48 -11.38
CA ARG A 51 -4.47 -8.13 -11.96
C ARG A 51 -3.34 -8.25 -10.95
N LEU A 52 -3.53 -7.76 -9.72
CA LEU A 52 -2.54 -7.87 -8.67
C LEU A 52 -2.25 -9.34 -8.35
N ARG A 53 -3.29 -10.18 -8.26
CA ARG A 53 -3.13 -11.61 -8.05
C ARG A 53 -2.30 -12.25 -9.16
N ALA A 54 -2.61 -11.98 -10.42
CA ALA A 54 -1.86 -12.50 -11.55
C ALA A 54 -0.39 -12.02 -11.57
N ASP A 55 -0.13 -10.76 -11.24
CA ASP A 55 1.22 -10.21 -11.15
C ASP A 55 2.04 -10.85 -10.02
N LEU A 56 1.40 -11.19 -8.89
CA LEU A 56 2.03 -11.89 -7.76
C LEU A 56 2.27 -13.38 -8.08
N GLU A 57 1.28 -14.06 -8.64
CA GLU A 57 1.38 -15.49 -9.02
C GLU A 57 2.45 -15.73 -10.10
N SER A 58 2.59 -14.81 -11.05
CA SER A 58 3.61 -14.88 -12.10
C SER A 58 4.99 -14.38 -11.67
N GLY A 59 5.10 -13.72 -10.51
CA GLY A 59 6.32 -13.04 -10.07
C GLY A 59 6.62 -11.75 -10.84
N ALA A 60 5.73 -11.26 -11.71
CA ALA A 60 5.90 -10.02 -12.43
C ALA A 60 5.98 -8.81 -11.49
N TRP A 61 5.22 -8.84 -10.39
CA TRP A 61 5.32 -7.81 -9.35
C TRP A 61 6.72 -7.81 -8.73
N ASP A 62 7.25 -8.97 -8.35
CA ASP A 62 8.57 -9.10 -7.72
C ASP A 62 9.71 -8.72 -8.67
N ALA A 63 9.59 -9.08 -9.95
CA ALA A 63 10.57 -8.68 -10.96
C ALA A 63 10.67 -7.16 -11.11
N ARG A 64 9.56 -6.43 -10.91
CA ARG A 64 9.50 -4.97 -11.06
C ARG A 64 9.72 -4.20 -9.75
N PHE A 65 9.20 -4.72 -8.66
CA PHE A 65 9.05 -4.01 -7.38
C PHE A 65 9.57 -4.80 -6.18
N GLY A 66 10.17 -5.98 -6.38
CA GLY A 66 10.65 -6.84 -5.30
C GLY A 66 11.63 -6.16 -4.34
N HIS A 67 12.39 -5.17 -4.81
CA HIS A 67 13.26 -4.33 -3.97
C HIS A 67 12.51 -3.59 -2.84
N LEU A 68 11.21 -3.34 -3.00
CA LEU A 68 10.36 -2.73 -1.96
C LEU A 68 10.13 -3.65 -0.76
N ARG A 69 10.29 -4.98 -0.93
CA ARG A 69 10.13 -5.95 0.16
C ARG A 69 11.26 -5.89 1.18
N ASP A 70 12.45 -5.47 0.74
CA ASP A 70 13.64 -5.36 1.59
C ASP A 70 13.95 -3.90 1.97
N GLN A 71 13.17 -2.95 1.45
CA GLN A 71 13.27 -1.56 1.83
C GLN A 71 12.71 -1.40 3.26
N PRO A 72 13.50 -0.88 4.22
CA PRO A 72 13.08 -0.82 5.63
C PRO A 72 12.04 0.28 5.88
N GLU A 73 12.10 1.36 5.11
CA GLU A 73 11.20 2.50 5.22
C GLU A 73 10.85 3.11 3.87
N PHE A 74 9.59 3.53 3.74
CA PHE A 74 9.09 4.25 2.57
C PHE A 74 8.82 5.71 2.91
N HIS A 75 9.35 6.61 2.09
CA HIS A 75 9.16 8.05 2.21
C HIS A 75 8.02 8.48 1.29
N GLY A 76 6.79 8.26 1.75
CA GLY A 76 5.56 8.47 0.98
C GLY A 76 4.98 9.88 1.08
N SER A 77 3.65 9.97 1.17
CA SER A 77 2.91 11.23 1.21
C SER A 77 2.81 11.86 2.61
N LEU A 78 3.14 11.12 3.68
CA LEU A 78 3.07 11.62 5.05
C LEU A 78 4.03 12.77 5.32
N ARG A 79 3.52 13.82 5.98
CA ARG A 79 4.26 15.04 6.29
C ARG A 79 3.93 15.53 7.70
N LEU A 80 4.96 15.88 8.45
CA LEU A 80 4.81 16.45 9.79
C LEU A 80 4.70 17.98 9.71
N VAL A 81 3.63 18.51 10.31
CA VAL A 81 3.38 19.93 10.50
C VAL A 81 3.18 20.18 12.00
N ILE A 82 3.99 21.07 12.56
CA ILE A 82 3.95 21.42 13.98
C ILE A 82 3.49 22.87 14.10
N GLY A 83 2.40 23.11 14.83
CA GLY A 83 1.97 24.45 15.21
C GLY A 83 2.72 24.88 16.47
N LEU A 84 3.60 25.87 16.34
CA LEU A 84 4.24 26.52 17.49
C LEU A 84 3.35 27.69 17.98
N PRO A 85 3.29 27.94 19.30
CA PRO A 85 2.45 28.99 19.89
C PRO A 85 2.84 30.40 19.46
#